data_AF-A0A4Y2KCP4-F1
#
_entry.id   AF-A0A4Y2KCP4-F1
#
_cell.length_a   1.000
_cell.length_b   1.000
_cell.length_c   1.000
_cell.angle_alpha   90.00
_cell.angle_beta   90.00
_cell.angle_gamma   90.00
#
_symmetry.space_group_name_H-M   'P 1'
#
loop_
_entity.id
_entity.type
_entity.pdbx_description
1 polymer ?
#
loop_
_entity_poly.entity_id
_entity_poly.type
_entity_poly.pdbx_seq_one_letter_code
_entity_poly.pdbx_strand_id
1 'polypeptide(L)'
;ATQCASDQFKCSNGRCTTVRNLCDRGNDCGDNSDEHFCDLNHCHPLAFQCLNGKCISRRTYCGGSTDHCGDNSDELYCSKFHFIAKNLPKL
;
A
#
# COMPACT_ATOMS: atom_id res chain seq x y z
N ALA A 1 11.14 -22.17 16.57
CA ALA A 1 10.98 -21.34 15.36
C ALA A 1 9.99 -20.24 15.69
N THR A 2 10.43 -18.98 15.73
CA THR A 2 9.52 -17.85 15.99
C THR A 2 8.71 -17.64 14.72
N GLN A 3 7.49 -18.15 14.72
CA GLN A 3 6.55 -18.03 13.62
C GLN A 3 5.90 -16.66 13.75
N CYS A 4 6.18 -15.75 12.81
CA CYS A 4 5.44 -14.50 12.72
C CYS A 4 3.96 -14.81 12.44
N ALA A 5 3.06 -13.94 12.87
CA ALA A 5 1.63 -14.10 12.57
C ALA A 5 1.39 -14.11 11.05
N SER A 6 0.26 -14.65 10.60
CA SER A 6 -0.11 -14.71 9.18
C SER A 6 -0.06 -13.35 8.48
N ASP A 7 -0.30 -12.27 9.23
CA ASP A 7 -0.32 -10.88 8.76
C ASP A 7 0.98 -10.11 9.09
N GLN A 8 2.07 -10.83 9.39
CA GLN A 8 3.36 -10.26 9.72
C GLN A 8 4.45 -10.76 8.77
N PHE A 9 5.36 -9.86 8.43
CA PHE A 9 6.56 -10.15 7.68
C PHE A 9 7.72 -10.46 8.62
N LYS A 10 8.51 -11.47 8.26
CA LYS A 10 9.70 -11.84 9.01
C LYS A 10 10.93 -11.13 8.45
N CYS A 11 11.50 -10.23 9.24
CA CYS A 11 12.73 -9.49 8.97
C CYS A 11 13.95 -10.43 8.87
N SER A 12 15.06 -9.97 8.28
CA SER A 12 16.29 -10.77 8.15
C SER A 12 16.96 -11.04 9.50
N ASN A 13 16.86 -10.10 10.47
CA ASN A 13 17.27 -10.32 11.87
C ASN A 13 16.34 -11.24 12.67
N GLY A 14 15.26 -11.77 12.06
CA GLY A 14 14.31 -12.67 12.71
C GLY A 14 13.22 -11.99 13.52
N ARG A 15 13.14 -10.65 13.53
CA ARG A 15 11.99 -9.89 14.05
C ARG A 15 10.80 -10.03 13.13
N CYS A 16 9.62 -9.67 13.64
CA CYS A 16 8.40 -9.61 12.86
C CYS A 16 7.94 -8.15 12.78
N THR A 17 7.72 -7.67 11.56
CA THR A 17 7.06 -6.39 11.30
C THR A 17 5.68 -6.64 10.73
N THR A 18 4.82 -5.63 10.74
CA THR A 18 3.51 -5.76 10.08
C THR A 18 3.69 -5.61 8.58
N VAL A 19 2.86 -6.30 7.80
CA VAL A 19 2.88 -6.16 6.34
C VAL A 19 2.57 -4.73 5.87
N ARG A 20 1.97 -3.88 6.72
CA ARG A 20 1.75 -2.45 6.43
C ARG A 20 3.03 -1.62 6.50
N ASN A 21 4.01 -2.05 7.28
CA ASN A 21 5.29 -1.37 7.50
C ASN A 21 6.38 -1.99 6.63
N LEU A 22 5.98 -2.45 5.44
CA LEU A 22 6.90 -2.87 4.39
C LEU A 22 6.92 -1.78 3.34
N CYS A 23 8.11 -1.33 2.96
CA CYS A 23 8.28 -0.28 1.96
C CYS A 23 7.58 1.03 2.33
N ASP A 24 7.54 1.37 3.62
CA ASP A 24 6.92 2.60 4.12
C ASP A 24 7.94 3.70 4.42
N ARG A 25 9.21 3.49 4.07
CA ARG A 25 10.37 4.34 4.38
C ARG A 25 10.69 4.41 5.86
N GLY A 26 10.08 3.55 6.68
CA GLY A 26 10.38 3.31 8.08
C GLY A 26 11.37 2.16 8.25
N ASN A 27 12.14 2.20 9.34
CA ASN A 27 12.96 1.05 9.74
C ASN A 27 12.27 0.34 10.91
N ASP A 28 11.22 -0.41 10.60
CA ASP A 28 10.43 -1.16 11.57
C ASP A 28 11.09 -2.48 11.94
N CYS A 29 11.86 -3.07 11.03
CA CYS A 29 12.67 -4.24 11.34
C CYS A 29 13.87 -3.93 12.25
N GLY A 30 14.32 -2.68 12.31
CA GLY A 30 15.56 -2.26 13.01
C GLY A 30 16.86 -2.57 12.24
N ASP A 31 16.76 -3.34 11.16
CA ASP A 31 17.85 -3.71 10.24
C ASP A 31 17.55 -3.32 8.79
N ASN A 32 16.53 -2.49 8.54
CA ASN A 32 16.02 -2.07 7.23
C ASN A 32 15.54 -3.21 6.31
N SER A 33 15.40 -4.45 6.79
CA SER A 33 15.00 -5.59 5.92
C SER A 33 13.64 -5.41 5.27
N ASP A 34 12.75 -4.70 5.96
CA ASP A 34 11.44 -4.24 5.51
C ASP A 34 11.49 -3.26 4.34
N GLU A 35 12.61 -2.56 4.17
CA GLU A 35 12.84 -1.57 3.11
C GLU A 35 13.80 -2.07 2.00
N HIS A 36 14.48 -3.19 2.23
CA HIS A 36 15.52 -3.70 1.31
C HIS A 36 14.98 -4.36 0.03
N PHE A 37 13.76 -4.91 0.06
CA PHE A 37 13.11 -5.56 -1.08
C PHE A 37 11.99 -4.73 -1.70
N CYS A 38 12.07 -3.42 -1.51
CA CYS A 38 11.25 -2.48 -2.24
C CYS A 38 11.98 -2.23 -3.56
N ASP A 39 11.59 -2.97 -4.61
CA ASP A 39 11.89 -2.50 -5.97
C ASP A 39 11.53 -1.02 -6.00
N LEU A 40 12.45 -0.17 -6.46
CA LEU A 40 12.48 1.29 -6.27
C LEU A 40 11.17 2.03 -6.63
N ASN A 41 10.18 1.33 -7.19
CA ASN A 41 8.84 1.79 -7.55
C ASN A 41 7.73 0.76 -7.26
N HIS A 42 7.85 -0.10 -6.25
CA HIS A 42 6.75 -1.00 -5.88
C HIS A 42 6.34 -0.75 -4.44
N CYS A 43 5.25 0.00 -4.28
CA CYS A 43 4.45 -0.08 -3.06
C CYS A 43 4.02 -1.54 -2.83
N HIS A 44 3.73 -1.88 -1.57
CA HIS A 44 3.16 -3.17 -1.20
C HIS A 44 2.08 -3.62 -2.21
N PRO A 45 1.95 -4.91 -2.57
CA PRO A 45 0.96 -5.37 -3.55
C PRO A 45 -0.51 -5.04 -3.21
N LEU A 46 -0.81 -4.60 -1.97
CA LEU A 46 -2.13 -4.09 -1.56
C LEU A 46 -2.19 -2.55 -1.44
N ALA A 47 -1.15 -1.87 -1.87
CA ALA A 47 -1.03 -0.42 -1.94
C ALA A 47 -0.97 0.03 -3.41
N PHE A 48 -1.31 1.28 -3.64
CA PHE A 48 -1.18 1.96 -4.92
C PHE A 48 -0.05 2.98 -4.82
N GLN A 49 0.79 3.02 -5.84
CA GLN A 49 1.87 4.00 -5.95
C GLN A 49 1.38 5.22 -6.73
N CYS A 50 1.43 6.38 -6.08
CA CYS A 50 1.19 7.68 -6.67
C CYS A 50 2.33 8.08 -7.63
N LEU A 51 2.10 9.04 -8.53
CA LEU A 51 3.15 9.52 -9.46
C LEU A 51 4.32 10.19 -8.71
N ASN A 52 4.06 10.80 -7.54
CA ASN A 52 5.06 11.35 -6.64
C ASN A 52 5.81 10.30 -5.82
N GLY A 53 5.54 9.00 -6.03
CA GLY A 53 6.19 7.89 -5.31
C GLY A 53 5.66 7.65 -3.90
N LYS A 54 4.56 8.31 -3.50
CA LYS A 54 3.84 8.00 -2.25
C LYS A 54 3.05 6.70 -2.41
N CYS A 55 3.01 5.91 -1.34
CA CYS A 55 2.17 4.71 -1.26
C CYS A 55 0.90 5.01 -0.49
N ILE A 56 -0.24 4.69 -1.09
CA ILE A 56 -1.56 4.80 -0.44
C ILE A 56 -2.24 3.43 -0.44
N SER A 57 -3.27 3.26 0.39
CA SER A 57 -4.03 2.01 0.38
C SER A 57 -4.74 1.81 -0.96
N ARG A 58 -4.81 0.57 -1.46
CA ARG A 58 -5.66 0.24 -2.63
C ARG A 58 -7.14 0.60 -2.38
N ARG A 59 -7.58 0.72 -1.12
CA ARG A 59 -8.96 1.14 -0.77
C ARG A 59 -9.21 2.64 -0.96
N THR A 60 -8.16 3.44 -0.84
CA THR A 60 -8.21 4.90 -0.97
C THR A 60 -7.90 5.35 -2.39
N TYR A 61 -7.31 4.49 -3.22
CA TYR A 61 -7.30 4.68 -4.67
C TYR A 61 -8.73 4.81 -5.19
N CYS A 62 -9.02 5.80 -6.04
CA CYS A 62 -10.39 6.12 -6.45
C CYS A 62 -11.33 6.40 -5.25
N GLY A 63 -10.84 7.14 -4.25
CA GLY A 63 -11.58 7.55 -3.06
C GLY A 63 -12.71 8.53 -3.35
N GLY A 64 -12.77 9.08 -4.56
CA GLY A 64 -13.92 9.81 -5.05
C GLY A 64 -13.90 11.29 -4.69
N SER A 65 -12.70 11.90 -4.74
CA SER A 65 -12.36 13.35 -4.60
C SER A 65 -11.39 13.66 -3.44
N THR A 66 -10.92 12.66 -2.70
CA THR A 66 -9.92 12.89 -1.64
C THR A 66 -8.54 12.65 -2.21
N ASP A 67 -7.69 13.68 -2.26
CA ASP A 67 -6.31 13.57 -2.72
C ASP A 67 -5.44 12.87 -1.66
N HIS A 68 -5.44 11.54 -1.69
CA HIS A 68 -4.60 10.74 -0.80
C HIS A 68 -3.15 10.78 -1.23
N CYS A 69 -2.88 11.01 -2.52
CA CYS A 69 -1.51 11.09 -3.03
C CYS A 69 -0.82 12.43 -2.73
N GLY A 70 -1.55 13.54 -2.65
CA GLY A 70 -1.03 14.91 -2.60
C GLY A 70 -0.64 15.47 -3.97
N ASP A 71 -0.76 14.66 -5.02
CA ASP A 71 -0.53 15.02 -6.43
C ASP A 71 -1.74 14.64 -7.33
N ASN A 72 -2.85 14.21 -6.72
CA ASN A 72 -4.08 13.73 -7.34
C ASN A 72 -3.94 12.46 -8.22
N SER A 73 -2.80 11.77 -8.19
CA SER A 73 -2.57 10.56 -8.99
C SER A 73 -3.54 9.43 -8.70
N ASP A 74 -4.11 9.40 -7.50
CA ASP A 74 -5.11 8.44 -7.06
C ASP A 74 -6.49 8.62 -7.71
N GLU A 75 -6.71 9.75 -8.40
CA GLU A 75 -7.97 10.09 -9.06
C GLU A 75 -7.83 10.29 -10.58
N LEU A 76 -6.60 10.37 -11.13
CA LEU A 76 -6.34 10.64 -12.55
C LEU A 76 -6.86 9.58 -13.52
N TYR A 77 -6.70 8.30 -13.16
CA TYR A 77 -7.14 7.16 -13.98
C TYR A 77 -8.35 6.46 -13.39
N CYS A 78 -9.06 7.15 -12.51
CA CYS A 78 -10.32 6.68 -12.00
C CYS A 78 -11.39 6.91 -13.06
N SER A 79 -11.73 5.87 -13.83
CA SER A 79 -12.91 5.91 -14.69
C SER A 79 -14.11 6.34 -13.84
N LYS A 80 -14.66 7.53 -14.11
CA LYS A 80 -15.85 8.09 -13.42
C LYS A 80 -17.05 7.12 -13.37
N PHE A 81 -16.99 6.03 -14.13
CA PHE A 81 -17.91 4.89 -14.06
C PHE A 81 -17.83 4.04 -12.76
N HIS A 82 -16.78 4.16 -11.93
CA HIS A 82 -16.72 3.46 -10.64
C HIS A 82 -17.65 4.08 -9.58
N PHE A 83 -18.09 5.34 -9.76
CA PHE A 83 -19.13 5.94 -8.91
C PHE A 83 -20.50 5.27 -9.10
N ILE A 84 -20.73 4.64 -10.25
CA ILE A 84 -21.99 3.95 -10.55
C ILE A 84 -21.97 2.51 -9.99
N ALA A 85 -20.78 1.90 -9.90
CA ALA A 85 -20.63 0.49 -9.49
C ALA A 85 -20.79 0.24 -7.97
N LYS A 86 -20.67 1.27 -7.11
CA LYS A 86 -21.02 1.14 -5.67
C LYS A 86 -22.52 1.24 -5.40
N ASN A 87 -23.33 1.64 -6.39
CA ASN A 87 -24.79 1.71 -6.31
C ASN A 87 -25.48 0.87 -7.40
N LEU A 88 -24.81 -0.14 -7.97
CA LEU A 88 -25.54 -1.15 -8.74
C LEU A 88 -26.19 -2.13 -7.75
N PRO A 89 -27.52 -2.39 -7.82
CA PRO A 89 -28.05 -3.60 -7.23
C PRO A 89 -27.29 -4.76 -7.86
N LYS A 90 -26.72 -5.62 -7.02
CA LYS A 90 -26.15 -6.89 -7.46
C LYS A 90 -27.24 -7.60 -8.27
N LEU A 91 -27.03 -7.76 -9.58
CA LEU A 91 -27.85 -8.65 -10.38
C LEU A 91 -27.51 -10.10 -10.02
#